data_AF-A0AAV2KFR3-F1
#
_entry.id   AF-A0AAV2KFR3-F1
#
_cell.length_a   1.000
_cell.length_b   1.000
_cell.length_c   1.000
_cell.angle_alpha   90.00
_cell.angle_beta   90.00
_cell.angle_gamma   90.00
#
_symmetry.space_group_name_H-M   'P 1'
#
loop_
_entity.id
_entity.type
_entity.pdbx_description
1 polymer ?
#
loop_
_entity_poly.entity_id
_entity_poly.type
_entity_poly.pdbx_seq_one_letter_code
_entity_poly.pdbx_strand_id
1 'polypeptide(L)'
;MSPLHKNHKEIPDLKRKPFGAFGNSWLQTKGVILALWCKWEGVFSSLGSGTSLPRTFLLCHLEFLWEPSRRSRGTMSESAEAVSADVSSKRSVTIEISNVTNNYCLINPRVYLDNGEAYNPPQPTVRPLMTEVCTFTKSGGKATGAVGVLTYDLFERSRNDYIESVALMFSVPWDFNLYKNWFGVGIYQKGRNCDKDLFKEMYYDKNPKDFTRDEAKGSGINYVGRYMDIKATMCPLGNAIMKVEVWDKIF
;
A
#
# COMPACT_ATOMS: atom_id res chain seq x y z
N MET A 1 23.63 56.24 18.39
CA MET A 1 25.10 56.34 18.43
C MET A 1 25.65 54.93 18.64
N SER A 2 26.56 54.55 17.76
CA SER A 2 27.06 53.21 17.37
C SER A 2 27.89 52.49 18.45
N PRO A 3 28.54 51.33 18.18
CA PRO A 3 28.05 50.00 17.76
C PRO A 3 28.80 48.85 18.53
N LEU A 4 28.79 47.60 18.01
CA LEU A 4 29.57 46.38 18.36
C LEU A 4 28.66 45.26 18.94
N HIS A 5 28.66 44.00 18.50
CA HIS A 5 29.61 43.23 17.71
C HIS A 5 28.86 42.07 16.99
N LYS A 6 29.14 41.85 15.69
CA LYS A 6 28.65 40.70 14.92
C LYS A 6 29.58 39.51 15.20
N ASN A 7 29.02 38.36 15.58
CA ASN A 7 29.75 37.09 15.56
C ASN A 7 29.35 36.28 14.32
N HIS A 8 30.20 36.37 13.30
CA HIS A 8 30.32 35.35 12.26
C HIS A 8 30.91 34.08 12.89
N LYS A 9 30.25 32.94 12.75
CA LYS A 9 30.92 31.64 12.84
C LYS A 9 30.94 31.04 11.44
N GLU A 10 32.17 30.87 10.96
CA GLU A 10 32.53 30.30 9.68
C GLU A 10 32.15 28.82 9.59
N ILE A 11 31.80 28.44 8.36
CA ILE A 11 31.54 27.09 7.88
C ILE A 11 32.89 26.49 7.47
N PRO A 12 33.32 25.33 7.99
CA PRO A 12 34.40 24.59 7.38
C PRO A 12 33.88 23.75 6.21
N ASP A 13 34.13 24.24 5.01
CA ASP A 13 34.18 23.46 3.77
C ASP A 13 35.49 22.66 3.77
N LEU A 14 35.46 21.35 3.50
CA LEU A 14 36.50 20.64 2.74
C LEU A 14 36.21 19.14 2.58
N LYS A 15 36.20 18.77 1.29
CA LYS A 15 36.75 17.56 0.66
C LYS A 15 35.84 16.34 0.46
N ARG A 16 35.28 16.35 -0.76
CA ARG A 16 35.07 15.20 -1.65
C ARG A 16 36.19 14.14 -1.51
N LYS A 17 35.79 12.89 -1.33
CA LYS A 17 36.56 11.68 -1.66
C LYS A 17 35.66 10.66 -2.37
N PRO A 18 36.26 9.77 -3.17
CA PRO A 18 35.69 9.29 -4.43
C PRO A 18 34.84 8.02 -4.31
N PHE A 19 34.13 7.75 -5.41
CA PHE A 19 33.46 6.50 -5.76
C PHE A 19 34.16 5.25 -5.22
N GLY A 20 33.50 4.58 -4.27
CA GLY A 20 33.83 3.23 -3.83
C GLY A 20 33.02 2.21 -4.63
N ALA A 21 33.73 1.41 -5.41
CA ALA A 21 33.21 0.27 -6.14
C ALA A 21 32.68 -0.81 -5.18
N PHE A 22 31.38 -1.11 -5.25
CA PHE A 22 30.81 -2.36 -4.73
C PHE A 22 30.81 -3.40 -5.86
N GLY A 23 31.96 -4.04 -6.03
CA GLY A 23 32.09 -5.30 -6.74
C GLY A 23 32.21 -6.44 -5.74
N ASN A 24 31.66 -7.59 -6.12
CA ASN A 24 31.99 -8.95 -5.61
C ASN A 24 31.00 -9.57 -4.60
N SER A 25 29.78 -9.87 -5.07
CA SER A 25 29.04 -11.05 -4.60
C SER A 25 28.40 -11.86 -5.75
N TRP A 26 28.65 -11.47 -7.01
CA TRP A 26 28.08 -12.10 -8.20
C TRP A 26 28.97 -13.18 -8.86
N LEU A 27 30.08 -13.56 -8.22
CA LEU A 27 31.08 -14.46 -8.83
C LEU A 27 31.35 -15.77 -8.06
N GLN A 28 30.67 -16.05 -6.94
CA GLN A 28 30.81 -17.35 -6.26
C GLN A 28 29.77 -18.41 -6.69
N THR A 29 28.67 -18.01 -7.32
CA THR A 29 27.61 -18.95 -7.74
C THR A 29 27.82 -19.53 -9.14
N LYS A 30 28.64 -18.90 -9.99
CA LYS A 30 28.92 -19.41 -11.36
C LYS A 30 30.03 -20.47 -11.42
N GLY A 31 30.95 -20.48 -10.45
CA GLY A 31 32.04 -21.46 -10.40
C GLY A 31 31.58 -22.89 -10.03
N VAL A 32 30.50 -23.01 -9.24
CA VAL A 32 29.97 -24.31 -8.82
C VAL A 32 29.16 -25.00 -9.93
N ILE A 33 28.47 -24.21 -10.77
CA ILE A 33 27.67 -24.73 -11.89
C ILE A 33 28.56 -25.31 -13.00
N LEU A 34 29.73 -24.69 -13.27
CA LEU A 34 30.65 -25.19 -14.29
C LEU A 34 31.37 -26.49 -13.87
N ALA A 35 31.60 -26.68 -12.56
CA ALA A 35 32.25 -27.89 -12.03
C ALA A 35 31.34 -29.13 -12.06
N LEU A 36 30.02 -28.94 -12.02
CA LEU A 36 29.04 -30.04 -12.16
C LEU A 36 28.83 -30.44 -13.63
N TRP A 37 28.97 -29.52 -14.58
CA TRP A 37 28.86 -29.83 -16.00
C TRP A 37 30.04 -30.70 -16.50
N CYS A 38 31.28 -30.38 -16.11
CA CYS A 38 32.45 -31.20 -16.50
C CYS A 38 32.47 -32.62 -15.88
N LYS A 39 31.70 -32.89 -14.83
CA LYS A 39 31.68 -34.23 -14.19
C LYS A 39 30.61 -35.16 -14.78
N TRP A 40 29.69 -34.62 -15.58
CA TRP A 40 28.61 -35.41 -16.21
C TRP A 40 28.96 -35.92 -17.61
N GLU A 41 29.85 -35.24 -18.35
CA GLU A 41 30.33 -35.72 -19.66
C GLU A 41 31.36 -36.87 -19.56
N GLY A 42 31.87 -37.17 -18.36
CA GLY A 42 32.86 -38.24 -18.14
C GLY A 42 32.28 -39.65 -17.95
N VAL A 43 30.95 -39.82 -17.91
CA VAL A 43 30.31 -41.11 -17.56
C VAL A 43 29.63 -41.80 -18.74
N PHE A 44 29.52 -41.14 -19.91
CA PHE A 44 28.82 -41.70 -21.08
C PHE A 44 29.76 -42.30 -22.16
N SER A 45 30.95 -42.74 -21.75
CA SER A 45 31.96 -43.35 -22.64
C SER A 45 32.16 -44.85 -22.40
N SER A 46 31.18 -45.58 -21.88
CA SER A 46 31.22 -47.05 -21.89
C SER A 46 29.83 -47.68 -21.85
N LEU A 47 29.22 -47.91 -23.01
CA LEU A 47 28.39 -49.11 -23.31
C LEU A 47 27.89 -49.01 -24.75
N GLY A 48 28.27 -50.01 -25.55
CA GLY A 48 28.11 -50.04 -26.99
C GLY A 48 26.77 -50.57 -27.49
N SER A 49 26.58 -50.30 -28.79
CA SER A 49 25.86 -51.07 -29.82
C SER A 49 24.44 -51.57 -29.55
N GLY A 50 23.49 -51.04 -30.33
CA GLY A 50 22.35 -51.82 -30.77
C GLY A 50 21.05 -51.04 -30.93
N THR A 51 20.62 -50.91 -32.18
CA THR A 51 19.25 -50.67 -32.66
C THR A 51 18.70 -49.25 -32.69
N SER A 52 18.06 -49.00 -33.82
CA SER A 52 17.56 -47.75 -34.39
C SER A 52 16.14 -47.42 -33.93
N LEU A 53 15.91 -46.23 -33.35
CA LEU A 53 14.58 -45.60 -33.25
C LEU A 53 14.71 -44.05 -33.25
N PRO A 54 13.68 -43.32 -33.70
CA PRO A 54 13.81 -41.97 -34.25
C PRO A 54 13.97 -40.86 -33.20
N ARG A 55 14.78 -39.86 -33.57
CA ARG A 55 15.07 -38.62 -32.83
C ARG A 55 13.86 -37.68 -32.74
N THR A 56 12.89 -37.94 -31.85
CA THR A 56 11.90 -36.90 -31.49
C THR A 56 11.19 -37.09 -30.14
N PHE A 57 11.83 -37.69 -29.15
CA PHE A 57 11.25 -37.81 -27.79
C PHE A 57 12.35 -37.80 -26.73
N LEU A 58 12.94 -36.63 -26.41
CA LEU A 58 13.73 -36.47 -25.17
C LEU A 58 14.06 -35.00 -24.84
N LEU A 59 13.06 -34.13 -24.72
CA LEU A 59 13.24 -32.74 -24.26
C LEU A 59 12.16 -32.31 -23.25
N CYS A 60 11.74 -33.20 -22.35
CA CYS A 60 10.74 -32.85 -21.34
C CYS A 60 10.93 -33.51 -19.96
N HIS A 61 12.15 -33.90 -19.58
CA HIS A 61 12.36 -34.60 -18.30
C HIS A 61 13.68 -34.27 -17.57
N LEU A 62 14.09 -33.00 -17.54
CA LEU A 62 15.21 -32.55 -16.70
C LEU A 62 15.13 -31.06 -16.28
N GLU A 63 13.94 -30.59 -15.94
CA GLU A 63 13.75 -29.42 -15.05
C GLU A 63 13.18 -29.87 -13.69
N PHE A 64 13.80 -30.88 -13.11
CA PHE A 64 13.61 -31.23 -11.71
C PHE A 64 14.98 -31.12 -11.04
N LEU A 65 15.06 -30.34 -9.96
CA LEU A 65 16.22 -30.09 -9.08
C LEU A 65 17.03 -28.79 -9.32
N TRP A 66 16.35 -27.65 -9.34
CA TRP A 66 16.84 -26.47 -8.60
C TRP A 66 15.64 -25.62 -8.15
N GLU A 67 14.97 -26.10 -7.11
CA GLU A 67 14.03 -25.27 -6.37
C GLU A 67 14.81 -24.63 -5.22
N PRO A 68 15.21 -23.35 -5.30
CA PRO A 68 15.77 -22.69 -4.13
C PRO A 68 14.65 -22.67 -3.09
N SER A 69 14.91 -23.32 -1.95
CA SER A 69 14.06 -23.37 -0.76
C SER A 69 13.21 -22.10 -0.61
N ARG A 70 11.97 -22.15 -1.14
CA ARG A 70 10.92 -21.22 -0.73
C ARG A 70 10.52 -21.64 0.66
N ARG A 71 11.28 -21.14 1.63
CA ARG A 71 10.75 -20.90 2.97
C ARG A 71 9.41 -20.20 2.76
N SER A 72 8.33 -20.83 3.20
CA SER A 72 6.97 -20.28 3.10
C SER A 72 6.93 -18.97 3.88
N ARG A 73 7.27 -17.88 3.19
CA ARG A 73 6.75 -16.57 3.54
C ARG A 73 5.27 -16.71 3.25
N GLY A 74 4.47 -16.81 4.32
CA GLY A 74 3.08 -16.39 4.23
C GLY A 74 3.07 -15.05 3.50
N THR A 75 2.13 -14.86 2.58
CA THR A 75 1.90 -13.59 1.90
C THR A 75 1.86 -12.47 2.94
N MET A 76 2.99 -11.79 3.15
CA MET A 76 2.99 -10.55 3.90
C MET A 76 2.36 -9.55 2.94
N SER A 77 1.14 -9.12 3.25
CA SER A 77 0.58 -7.90 2.68
C SER A 77 1.64 -6.81 2.83
N GLU A 78 1.97 -6.11 1.73
CA GLU A 78 2.92 -5.00 1.81
C GLU A 78 2.34 -3.93 2.75
N SER A 79 3.16 -3.45 3.69
CA SER A 79 2.70 -2.43 4.63
C SER A 79 2.54 -1.07 3.94
N ALA A 80 1.67 -0.21 4.46
CA ALA A 80 1.47 1.11 3.87
C ALA A 80 2.73 1.96 3.83
N GLU A 81 3.67 1.79 4.77
CA GLU A 81 4.94 2.50 4.74
C GLU A 81 5.78 2.11 3.52
N ALA A 82 5.86 0.80 3.23
CA ALA A 82 6.60 0.30 2.08
C ALA A 82 5.99 0.81 0.77
N VAL A 83 4.66 0.72 0.64
CA VAL A 83 3.94 1.21 -0.55
C VAL A 83 4.10 2.73 -0.70
N SER A 84 3.98 3.48 0.39
CA SER A 84 4.12 4.95 0.35
C SER A 84 5.53 5.42 -0.03
N ALA A 85 6.56 4.63 0.28
CA ALA A 85 7.95 4.92 -0.05
C ALA A 85 8.27 4.71 -1.53
N ASP A 86 7.56 3.80 -2.21
CA ASP A 86 7.70 3.56 -3.65
C ASP A 86 7.03 4.66 -4.50
N VAL A 87 6.08 5.39 -3.91
CA VAL A 87 5.32 6.42 -4.62
C VAL A 87 6.18 7.64 -4.92
N SER A 88 6.54 7.81 -6.19
CA SER A 88 7.34 8.95 -6.69
C SER A 88 6.59 10.29 -6.73
N SER A 89 5.28 10.30 -6.45
CA SER A 89 4.48 11.53 -6.44
C SER A 89 4.86 12.45 -5.28
N LYS A 90 4.81 13.76 -5.52
CA LYS A 90 5.00 14.80 -4.48
C LYS A 90 3.84 14.89 -3.49
N ARG A 91 2.66 14.43 -3.89
CA ARG A 91 1.46 14.34 -3.04
C ARG A 91 0.80 13.00 -3.27
N SER A 92 0.60 12.28 -2.19
CA SER A 92 -0.06 10.98 -2.18
C SER A 92 -0.75 10.73 -0.85
N VAL A 93 -1.68 9.80 -0.88
CA VAL A 93 -2.26 9.22 0.31
C VAL A 93 -2.29 7.71 0.12
N THR A 94 -1.62 7.00 1.03
CA THR A 94 -1.67 5.55 1.12
C THR A 94 -2.62 5.20 2.26
N ILE A 95 -3.65 4.42 1.97
CA ILE A 95 -4.66 4.01 2.94
C ILE A 95 -4.46 2.53 3.24
N GLU A 96 -4.19 2.23 4.51
CA GLU A 96 -4.14 0.88 5.07
C GLU A 96 -5.48 0.58 5.73
N ILE A 97 -6.16 -0.47 5.30
CA ILE A 97 -7.45 -0.89 5.84
C ILE A 97 -7.25 -2.25 6.48
N SER A 98 -7.26 -2.26 7.81
CA SER A 98 -7.20 -3.47 8.63
C SER A 98 -8.60 -3.86 9.05
N ASN A 99 -9.11 -4.95 8.49
CA ASN A 99 -10.38 -5.52 8.91
C ASN A 99 -10.14 -6.47 10.10
N VAL A 100 -10.42 -5.98 11.31
CA VAL A 100 -10.26 -6.75 12.56
C VAL A 100 -11.54 -7.47 12.96
N THR A 101 -12.61 -7.32 12.16
CA THR A 101 -13.86 -8.04 12.37
C THR A 101 -13.70 -9.53 12.10
N ASN A 102 -14.56 -10.34 12.71
CA ASN A 102 -14.58 -11.78 12.50
C ASN A 102 -15.54 -12.21 11.38
N ASN A 103 -16.67 -11.52 11.25
CA ASN A 103 -17.79 -11.96 10.43
C ASN A 103 -18.08 -11.07 9.21
N TYR A 104 -17.46 -9.90 9.13
CA TYR A 104 -17.74 -8.94 8.06
C TYR A 104 -16.63 -8.91 7.01
N CYS A 105 -17.04 -8.87 5.74
CA CYS A 105 -16.15 -8.57 4.61
C CYS A 105 -16.45 -7.15 4.13
N LEU A 106 -15.41 -6.38 3.81
CA LEU A 106 -15.58 -5.15 3.03
C LEU A 106 -15.54 -5.53 1.55
N ILE A 107 -16.59 -5.22 0.80
CA ILE A 107 -16.71 -5.56 -0.63
C ILE A 107 -17.08 -4.32 -1.45
N ASN A 108 -17.03 -4.45 -2.78
CA ASN A 108 -17.46 -3.42 -3.72
C ASN A 108 -16.83 -2.04 -3.44
N PRO A 109 -15.50 -1.90 -3.50
CA PRO A 109 -14.87 -0.60 -3.35
C PRO A 109 -15.40 0.37 -4.41
N ARG A 110 -15.85 1.54 -3.99
CA ARG A 110 -16.19 2.65 -4.88
C ARG A 110 -15.37 3.85 -4.48
N VAL A 111 -14.80 4.53 -5.47
CA VAL A 111 -13.95 5.69 -5.26
C VAL A 111 -14.53 6.87 -6.01
N TYR A 112 -14.69 7.97 -5.30
CA TYR A 112 -14.91 9.28 -5.89
C TYR A 112 -13.70 10.16 -5.58
N LEU A 113 -13.01 10.61 -6.62
CA LEU A 113 -11.89 11.55 -6.52
C LEU A 113 -12.35 12.90 -7.03
N ASP A 114 -12.37 13.91 -6.16
CA ASP A 114 -12.55 15.30 -6.58
C ASP A 114 -11.27 15.80 -7.25
N ASN A 115 -10.11 15.37 -6.73
CA ASN A 115 -8.80 15.62 -7.31
C ASN A 115 -7.87 14.42 -7.12
N GLY A 116 -7.06 14.12 -8.13
CA GLY A 116 -6.08 13.04 -8.11
C GLY A 116 -6.46 11.85 -8.99
N GLU A 117 -5.73 10.77 -8.82
CA GLU A 117 -5.88 9.51 -9.54
C GLU A 117 -5.56 8.33 -8.62
N ALA A 118 -6.13 7.17 -8.92
CA ALA A 118 -5.80 5.93 -8.22
C ALA A 118 -4.48 5.36 -8.77
N TYR A 119 -3.46 5.29 -7.93
CA TYR A 119 -2.17 4.68 -8.27
C TYR A 119 -2.20 3.18 -8.01
N ASN A 120 -2.51 2.79 -6.78
CA ASN A 120 -2.82 1.41 -6.43
C ASN A 120 -4.32 1.32 -6.09
N PRO A 121 -5.15 0.69 -6.94
CA PRO A 121 -6.59 0.67 -6.72
C PRO A 121 -6.96 -0.09 -5.44
N PRO A 122 -8.09 0.26 -4.80
CA PRO A 122 -8.60 -0.48 -3.65
C PRO A 122 -8.89 -1.94 -4.00
N GLN A 123 -8.55 -2.85 -3.09
CA GLN A 123 -8.82 -4.27 -3.27
C GLN A 123 -10.34 -4.52 -3.33
N PRO A 124 -10.82 -5.39 -4.25
CA PRO A 124 -12.25 -5.69 -4.40
C PRO A 124 -12.90 -6.27 -3.14
N THR A 125 -12.11 -6.95 -2.30
CA THR A 125 -12.60 -7.59 -1.09
C THR A 125 -11.52 -7.56 -0.01
N VAL A 126 -11.87 -7.03 1.17
CA VAL A 126 -11.07 -7.11 2.39
C VAL A 126 -11.75 -8.12 3.32
N ARG A 127 -11.13 -9.29 3.47
CA ARG A 127 -11.67 -10.37 4.30
C ARG A 127 -11.51 -10.05 5.80
N PRO A 128 -12.30 -10.69 6.68
CA PRO A 128 -12.03 -10.72 8.11
C PRO A 128 -10.58 -11.02 8.42
N LEU A 129 -10.03 -10.33 9.41
CA LEU A 129 -8.65 -10.49 9.91
C LEU A 129 -7.56 -10.29 8.86
N MET A 130 -7.85 -9.51 7.81
CA MET A 130 -6.90 -9.17 6.76
C MET A 130 -6.70 -7.65 6.64
N THR A 131 -5.51 -7.29 6.19
CA THR A 131 -5.11 -5.90 5.96
C THR A 131 -4.77 -5.71 4.49
N GLU A 132 -5.36 -4.69 3.89
CA GLU A 132 -5.14 -4.32 2.49
C GLU A 132 -4.70 -2.86 2.39
N VAL A 133 -3.96 -2.57 1.33
CA VAL A 133 -3.41 -1.23 1.08
C VAL A 133 -3.86 -0.73 -0.28
N CYS A 134 -4.23 0.55 -0.35
CA CYS A 134 -4.49 1.26 -1.59
C CYS A 134 -3.81 2.62 -1.58
N THR A 135 -3.62 3.24 -2.75
CA THR A 135 -2.91 4.52 -2.85
C THR A 135 -3.50 5.41 -3.91
N PHE A 136 -3.69 6.67 -3.54
CA PHE A 136 -4.15 7.74 -4.42
C PHE A 136 -3.07 8.80 -4.53
N THR A 137 -2.82 9.29 -5.74
CA THR A 137 -1.80 10.29 -6.03
C THR A 137 -2.43 11.50 -6.68
N LYS A 138 -1.75 12.64 -6.64
CA LYS A 138 -2.16 13.77 -7.48
C LYS A 138 -1.96 13.44 -8.96
N SER A 139 -2.85 13.94 -9.81
CA SER A 139 -2.72 13.80 -11.26
C SER A 139 -1.46 14.52 -11.78
N GLY A 140 -0.76 13.92 -12.74
CA GLY A 140 0.39 14.52 -13.42
C GLY A 140 0.11 15.92 -13.97
N GLY A 141 1.09 16.82 -13.90
CA GLY A 141 1.04 18.13 -14.58
C GLY A 141 0.15 19.23 -13.94
N LYS A 142 -0.60 18.94 -12.87
CA LYS A 142 -1.40 19.94 -12.14
C LYS A 142 -0.86 20.17 -10.73
N ALA A 143 -0.96 21.41 -10.25
CA ALA A 143 -0.68 21.78 -8.86
C ALA A 143 -1.87 21.43 -7.94
N THR A 144 -2.36 20.19 -8.06
CA THR A 144 -3.48 19.66 -7.28
C THR A 144 -2.99 18.65 -6.25
N GLY A 145 -3.85 18.41 -5.25
CA GLY A 145 -3.66 17.40 -4.22
C GLY A 145 -4.24 16.03 -4.58
N ALA A 146 -4.34 15.15 -3.58
CA ALA A 146 -5.11 13.91 -3.63
C ALA A 146 -6.29 14.04 -2.66
N VAL A 147 -7.51 14.12 -3.21
CA VAL A 147 -8.73 14.46 -2.46
C VAL A 147 -9.89 13.63 -2.96
N GLY A 148 -10.54 12.91 -2.05
CA GLY A 148 -11.67 12.06 -2.41
C GLY A 148 -12.29 11.32 -1.24
N VAL A 149 -13.18 10.41 -1.60
CA VAL A 149 -13.82 9.46 -0.69
C VAL A 149 -13.75 8.06 -1.28
N LEU A 150 -13.45 7.09 -0.43
CA LEU A 150 -13.46 5.66 -0.71
C LEU A 150 -14.55 5.02 0.13
N THR A 151 -15.42 4.23 -0.48
CA THR A 151 -16.48 3.52 0.23
C THR A 151 -16.38 2.02 0.03
N TYR A 152 -16.76 1.26 1.04
CA TYR A 152 -16.91 -0.20 0.99
C TYR A 152 -18.28 -0.61 1.51
N ASP A 153 -18.89 -1.59 0.87
CA ASP A 153 -20.11 -2.22 1.35
C ASP A 153 -19.75 -3.26 2.43
N LEU A 154 -20.41 -3.18 3.57
CA LEU A 154 -20.19 -4.08 4.71
C LEU A 154 -21.02 -5.35 4.56
N PHE A 155 -20.42 -6.40 4.03
CA PHE A 155 -21.08 -7.67 3.77
C PHE A 155 -20.97 -8.62 4.96
N GLU A 156 -22.13 -9.09 5.45
CA GLU A 156 -22.18 -10.12 6.49
C GLU A 156 -22.43 -11.49 5.86
N ARG A 157 -21.52 -12.45 6.09
CA ARG A 157 -21.64 -13.80 5.50
C ARG A 157 -22.88 -14.56 5.95
N SER A 158 -23.35 -14.34 7.18
CA SER A 158 -24.50 -15.05 7.75
C SER A 158 -25.82 -14.65 7.06
N ARG A 159 -25.95 -13.37 6.68
CA ARG A 159 -27.15 -12.81 6.04
C ARG A 159 -27.08 -12.82 4.52
N ASN A 160 -25.90 -13.07 3.96
CA ASN A 160 -25.62 -13.01 2.52
C ASN A 160 -26.05 -11.67 1.88
N ASP A 161 -25.98 -10.59 2.65
CA ASP A 161 -26.30 -9.23 2.23
C ASP A 161 -25.36 -8.23 2.93
N TYR A 162 -25.32 -7.01 2.41
CA TYR A 162 -24.61 -5.91 3.04
C TYR A 162 -25.54 -5.02 3.85
N ILE A 163 -25.09 -4.65 5.04
CA ILE A 163 -25.92 -3.96 6.05
C ILE A 163 -25.77 -2.45 5.91
N GLU A 164 -24.52 -1.99 5.85
CA GLU A 164 -24.12 -0.58 5.86
C GLU A 164 -22.95 -0.40 4.88
N SER A 165 -22.60 0.84 4.59
CA SER A 165 -21.45 1.18 3.75
C SER A 165 -20.48 2.05 4.57
N VAL A 166 -19.23 1.62 4.65
CA VAL A 166 -18.14 2.36 5.28
C VAL A 166 -17.66 3.42 4.31
N ALA A 167 -17.49 4.66 4.78
CA ALA A 167 -16.94 5.76 3.99
C ALA A 167 -15.67 6.33 4.63
N LEU A 168 -14.64 6.48 3.82
CA LEU A 168 -13.31 6.99 4.19
C LEU A 168 -13.01 8.22 3.35
N MET A 169 -13.04 9.39 3.95
CA MET A 169 -12.69 10.65 3.30
C MET A 169 -11.24 11.00 3.58
N PHE A 170 -10.54 11.46 2.56
CA PHE A 170 -9.17 11.95 2.66
C PHE A 170 -8.98 13.21 1.81
N SER A 171 -8.18 14.14 2.32
CA SER A 171 -7.84 15.37 1.64
C SER A 171 -6.40 15.73 1.94
N VAL A 172 -5.53 15.62 0.93
CA VAL A 172 -4.13 16.02 0.97
C VAL A 172 -3.92 17.14 -0.04
N PRO A 173 -3.95 18.42 0.37
CA PRO A 173 -3.79 19.55 -0.53
C PRO A 173 -2.37 19.65 -1.10
N TRP A 174 -2.23 20.38 -2.21
CA TRP A 174 -0.92 20.71 -2.76
C TRP A 174 -0.17 21.74 -1.89
N ASP A 175 -0.85 22.80 -1.48
CA ASP A 175 -0.27 23.90 -0.71
C ASP A 175 -0.62 23.82 0.78
N PHE A 176 0.40 23.52 1.60
CA PHE A 176 0.30 23.40 3.05
C PHE A 176 0.37 24.73 3.82
N ASN A 177 0.71 25.82 3.12
CA ASN A 177 0.71 27.16 3.73
C ASN A 177 -0.73 27.65 3.95
N LEU A 178 -1.64 27.28 3.05
CA LEU A 178 -3.04 27.68 3.07
C LEU A 178 -3.97 26.59 3.61
N TYR A 179 -3.62 25.32 3.41
CA TYR A 179 -4.49 24.19 3.72
C TYR A 179 -3.79 23.14 4.59
N LYS A 180 -4.60 22.34 5.28
CA LYS A 180 -4.15 21.22 6.12
C LYS A 180 -4.70 19.91 5.57
N ASN A 181 -4.06 18.81 5.95
CA ASN A 181 -4.58 17.49 5.65
C ASN A 181 -5.83 17.25 6.50
N TRP A 182 -6.88 16.72 5.88
CA TRP A 182 -8.12 16.34 6.56
C TRP A 182 -8.48 14.90 6.23
N PHE A 183 -9.04 14.21 7.21
CA PHE A 183 -9.55 12.86 7.02
C PHE A 183 -10.80 12.64 7.86
N GLY A 184 -11.65 11.76 7.39
CA GLY A 184 -12.87 11.41 8.08
C GLY A 184 -13.27 9.97 7.82
N VAL A 185 -13.98 9.40 8.78
CA VAL A 185 -14.55 8.06 8.67
C VAL A 185 -16.01 8.11 9.08
N GLY A 186 -16.85 7.37 8.39
CA GLY A 186 -18.28 7.30 8.68
C GLY A 186 -18.88 5.97 8.27
N ILE A 187 -20.06 5.69 8.80
CA ILE A 187 -20.84 4.51 8.46
C ILE A 187 -22.20 4.98 8.02
N TYR A 188 -22.55 4.66 6.78
CA TYR A 188 -23.78 5.07 6.14
C TYR A 188 -24.71 3.88 5.95
N GLN A 189 -26.01 4.16 5.92
CA GLN A 189 -27.00 3.13 5.61
C GLN A 189 -26.90 2.68 4.16
N LYS A 190 -27.40 1.47 3.91
CA LYS A 190 -27.50 0.84 2.59
C LYS A 190 -28.04 1.82 1.54
N GLY A 191 -27.37 1.89 0.39
CA GLY A 191 -27.81 2.70 -0.75
C GLY A 191 -27.22 4.11 -0.81
N ARG A 192 -26.33 4.50 0.11
CA ARG A 192 -25.56 5.73 -0.05
C ARG A 192 -24.57 5.59 -1.22
N ASN A 193 -24.64 6.50 -2.18
CA ASN A 193 -23.73 6.53 -3.32
C ASN A 193 -22.38 7.15 -2.96
N CYS A 194 -21.32 6.65 -3.60
CA CYS A 194 -19.98 7.23 -3.55
C CYS A 194 -19.87 8.29 -4.65
N ASP A 195 -20.14 9.54 -4.29
CA ASP A 195 -20.22 10.66 -5.23
C ASP A 195 -19.70 11.97 -4.63
N LYS A 196 -19.84 13.03 -5.43
CA LYS A 196 -19.46 14.39 -5.05
C LYS A 196 -20.20 14.90 -3.83
N ASP A 197 -21.44 14.49 -3.64
CA ASP A 197 -22.27 15.01 -2.56
C ASP A 197 -21.91 14.33 -1.24
N LEU A 198 -21.58 13.04 -1.25
CA LEU A 198 -20.93 12.37 -0.11
C LEU A 198 -19.61 13.04 0.27
N PHE A 199 -18.76 13.34 -0.72
CA PHE A 199 -17.50 14.04 -0.42
C PHE A 199 -17.74 15.42 0.21
N LYS A 200 -18.65 16.23 -0.36
CA LYS A 200 -18.98 17.54 0.19
C LYS A 200 -19.57 17.45 1.60
N GLU A 201 -20.43 16.47 1.85
CA GLU A 201 -21.02 16.24 3.17
C GLU A 201 -19.90 15.96 4.19
N MET A 202 -19.04 14.98 3.92
CA MET A 202 -17.95 14.63 4.83
C MET A 202 -16.92 15.76 5.00
N TYR A 203 -16.71 16.61 3.98
CA TYR A 203 -15.69 17.66 4.01
C TYR A 203 -16.19 19.04 4.48
N TYR A 204 -17.42 19.43 4.20
CA TYR A 204 -17.91 20.78 4.52
C TYR A 204 -18.90 20.81 5.67
N ASP A 205 -19.56 19.70 5.99
CA ASP A 205 -20.53 19.70 7.08
C ASP A 205 -19.84 19.97 8.43
N LYS A 206 -20.48 20.83 9.20
CA LYS A 206 -20.05 21.29 10.52
C LYS A 206 -20.71 20.50 11.65
N ASN A 207 -21.83 19.81 11.36
CA ASN A 207 -22.61 19.06 12.33
C ASN A 207 -22.71 17.59 11.93
N PRO A 208 -21.60 16.85 11.98
CA PRO A 208 -21.55 15.50 11.47
C PRO A 208 -22.38 14.56 12.37
N LYS A 209 -23.26 13.76 11.75
CA LYS A 209 -24.11 12.76 12.45
C LYS A 209 -23.66 11.34 12.17
N ASP A 210 -23.41 11.04 10.90
CA ASP A 210 -23.09 9.69 10.41
C ASP A 210 -21.58 9.50 10.13
N PHE A 211 -20.76 10.48 10.49
CA PHE A 211 -19.31 10.45 10.33
C PHE A 211 -18.58 11.24 11.43
N THR A 212 -17.27 11.02 11.54
CA THR A 212 -16.35 11.85 12.32
C THR A 212 -15.23 12.31 11.39
N ARG A 213 -14.76 13.54 11.57
CA ARG A 213 -13.66 14.13 10.80
C ARG A 213 -12.74 14.92 11.72
N ASP A 214 -11.44 14.84 11.46
CA ASP A 214 -10.44 15.68 12.11
C ASP A 214 -9.32 16.09 11.14
N GLU A 215 -8.55 17.09 11.56
CA GLU A 215 -7.31 17.48 10.91
C GLU A 215 -6.25 16.40 11.15
N ALA A 216 -5.49 16.01 10.12
CA ALA A 216 -4.46 14.98 10.23
C ALA A 216 -3.22 15.50 10.96
N LYS A 217 -3.29 15.62 12.29
CA LYS A 217 -2.17 16.00 13.17
C LYS A 217 -1.33 14.80 13.60
N GLY A 218 -1.68 13.60 13.16
CA GLY A 218 -1.22 12.34 13.75
C GLY A 218 -2.10 11.84 14.89
N SER A 219 -3.19 12.54 15.23
CA SER A 219 -4.22 12.05 16.14
C SER A 219 -5.12 11.02 15.47
N GLY A 220 -5.75 10.18 16.30
CA GLY A 220 -6.75 9.22 15.85
C GLY A 220 -8.17 9.73 16.07
N ILE A 221 -9.06 9.37 15.16
CA ILE A 221 -10.51 9.52 15.29
C ILE A 221 -11.14 8.14 15.49
N ASN A 222 -12.25 8.11 16.23
CA ASN A 222 -13.08 6.94 16.40
C ASN A 222 -14.52 7.30 16.02
N TYR A 223 -15.15 6.46 15.22
CA TYR A 223 -16.57 6.54 14.91
C TYR A 223 -17.25 5.28 15.43
N VAL A 224 -18.22 5.47 16.33
CA VAL A 224 -18.96 4.38 16.97
C VAL A 224 -20.25 4.14 16.20
N GLY A 225 -20.33 3.00 15.54
CA GLY A 225 -21.47 2.63 14.73
C GLY A 225 -22.51 1.79 15.48
N ARG A 226 -23.49 1.29 14.73
CA ARG A 226 -24.50 0.37 15.27
C ARG A 226 -23.97 -1.05 15.38
N TYR A 227 -23.30 -1.54 14.34
CA TYR A 227 -22.78 -2.91 14.25
C TYR A 227 -21.26 -3.01 14.41
N MET A 228 -20.55 -1.93 14.14
CA MET A 228 -19.09 -1.88 14.15
C MET A 228 -18.57 -0.51 14.52
N ASP A 229 -17.31 -0.48 14.96
CA ASP A 229 -16.59 0.75 15.26
C ASP A 229 -15.43 0.91 14.27
N ILE A 230 -15.15 2.16 13.87
CA ILE A 230 -14.07 2.48 12.95
C ILE A 230 -13.09 3.42 13.66
N LYS A 231 -11.83 3.01 13.70
CA LYS A 231 -10.73 3.84 14.16
C LYS A 231 -9.88 4.23 12.98
N ALA A 232 -9.47 5.48 12.90
CA ALA A 232 -8.57 5.93 11.87
C ALA A 232 -7.54 6.93 12.40
N THR A 233 -6.35 6.93 11.81
CA THR A 233 -5.30 7.92 12.06
C THR A 233 -4.69 8.34 10.73
N MET A 234 -4.23 9.58 10.63
CA MET A 234 -3.55 10.07 9.43
C MET A 234 -2.39 11.01 9.79
N CYS A 235 -1.29 10.90 9.05
CA CYS A 235 -0.14 11.79 9.24
C CYS A 235 -0.28 13.14 8.48
N PRO A 236 0.35 14.22 8.98
CA PRO A 236 0.27 15.57 8.39
C PRO A 236 1.13 15.76 7.12
N LEU A 237 1.77 14.71 6.60
CA LEU A 237 2.78 14.82 5.55
C LEU A 237 2.15 14.94 4.15
N GLY A 238 2.94 15.41 3.17
CA GLY A 238 2.51 15.49 1.77
C GLY A 238 2.32 14.11 1.11
N ASN A 239 3.10 13.12 1.54
CA ASN A 239 2.86 11.71 1.24
C ASN A 239 2.27 11.12 2.52
N ALA A 240 0.95 11.22 2.62
CA ALA A 240 0.24 10.87 3.83
C ALA A 240 -0.02 9.37 3.90
N ILE A 241 -0.01 8.83 5.11
CA ILE A 241 -0.45 7.48 5.40
C ILE A 241 -1.68 7.61 6.30
N MET A 242 -2.78 6.99 5.87
CA MET A 242 -4.01 6.86 6.64
C MET A 242 -4.17 5.40 7.04
N LYS A 243 -4.20 5.12 8.34
CA LYS A 243 -4.45 3.77 8.86
C LYS A 243 -5.87 3.70 9.38
N VAL A 244 -6.61 2.69 8.95
CA VAL A 244 -8.01 2.46 9.32
C VAL A 244 -8.15 1.06 9.87
N GLU A 245 -8.79 0.95 11.02
CA GLU A 245 -9.13 -0.31 11.64
C GLU A 245 -10.64 -0.41 11.77
N VAL A 246 -11.19 -1.52 11.29
CA VAL A 246 -12.61 -1.84 11.40
C VAL A 246 -12.78 -2.91 12.47
N TRP A 247 -13.52 -2.59 13.52
CA TRP A 247 -13.70 -3.43 14.71
C TRP A 247 -15.14 -3.89 14.84
N ASP A 248 -15.32 -5.13 15.28
CA ASP A 248 -16.64 -5.60 15.74
C ASP A 248 -17.06 -4.77 16.96
N LYS A 249 -18.36 -4.47 17.05
CA LYS A 249 -18.88 -3.80 18.24
C LYS A 249 -18.85 -4.77 19.41
N ILE A 250 -18.12 -4.41 20.45
CA ILE A 250 -17.83 -5.30 21.60
C ILE A 250 -18.95 -5.26 22.66
N PHE A 251 -19.89 -4.31 22.60
CA PHE A 251 -20.95 -4.12 23.60
C PHE A 251 -22.29 -3.66 23.01
#